data_AF-A0AAN8IWC2-F1
#
_entry.id   AF-A0AAN8IWC2-F1
#
_cell.length_a   1.000
_cell.length_b   1.000
_cell.length_c   1.000
_cell.angle_alpha   90.00
_cell.angle_beta   90.00
_cell.angle_gamma   90.00
#
_symmetry.space_group_name_H-M   'P 1'
#
loop_
_entity.id
_entity.type
_entity.pdbx_description
1 polymer ?
#
loop_
_entity_poly.entity_id
_entity_poly.type
_entity_poly.pdbx_seq_one_letter_code
_entity_poly.pdbx_strand_id
1 'polypeptide(L)'
;SGNYPAEYSGLKTIYICDGCFSYFGHEPSQIRHMSKCAYRFAPPGDEIYHDEKKGLSVFEVHGTVDPMYCSNLCRLTMLWLENKVIFMDVEPFDFYVLTDFYNGRFRPLGYFSRVCVNQALI
;
A
#
# COMPACT_ATOMS: atom_id res chain seq x y z
N SER A 1 -5.84 14.99 7.86
CA SER A 1 -6.18 13.80 8.67
C SER A 1 -6.49 12.66 7.71
N GLY A 2 -5.96 11.46 7.96
CA GLY A 2 -6.16 10.31 7.06
C GLY A 2 -7.63 9.92 7.00
N ASN A 3 -8.14 9.62 5.79
CA ASN A 3 -9.54 9.23 5.57
C ASN A 3 -9.78 7.77 5.95
N TYR A 4 -9.75 7.49 7.25
CA TYR A 4 -10.20 6.22 7.82
C TYR A 4 -11.72 6.26 8.07
N PRO A 5 -12.40 5.10 7.98
CA PRO A 5 -13.83 5.00 8.29
C PRO A 5 -14.21 5.54 9.68
N ALA A 6 -15.48 5.93 9.85
CA ALA A 6 -15.96 6.63 11.04
C ALA A 6 -15.74 5.85 12.34
N GLU A 7 -15.80 4.52 12.30
CA GLU A 7 -15.53 3.65 13.44
C GLU A 7 -14.08 3.74 13.98
N TYR A 8 -13.15 4.31 13.21
CA TYR A 8 -11.77 4.55 13.63
C TYR A 8 -11.52 5.99 14.11
N SER A 9 -12.49 6.91 13.94
CA SER A 9 -12.31 8.37 14.15
C SER A 9 -11.99 8.78 15.60
N GLY A 10 -12.36 7.94 16.58
CA GLY A 10 -12.08 8.17 18.01
C GLY A 10 -10.89 7.39 18.56
N LEU A 11 -10.20 6.59 17.74
CA LEU A 11 -9.09 5.76 18.21
C LEU A 11 -7.80 6.58 18.33
N LYS A 12 -7.11 6.42 19.45
CA LYS A 12 -5.77 6.98 19.64
C LYS A 12 -4.71 6.30 18.76
N THR A 13 -4.98 5.07 18.34
CA THR A 13 -4.03 4.23 17.62
C THR A 13 -4.79 3.36 16.62
N ILE A 14 -4.26 3.28 15.40
CA ILE A 14 -4.70 2.36 14.35
C ILE A 14 -3.50 1.46 14.03
N TYR A 15 -3.74 0.15 14.03
CA TYR A 15 -2.72 -0.86 13.72
C TYR A 15 -2.79 -1.21 12.24
N ILE A 16 -1.64 -1.26 11.57
CA ILE A 16 -1.57 -1.43 10.11
C ILE A 16 -0.75 -2.68 9.79
N CYS A 17 -1.21 -3.48 8.83
CA CYS A 17 -0.44 -4.58 8.29
C CYS A 17 0.68 -4.04 7.39
N ASP A 18 1.92 -4.48 7.62
CA ASP A 18 3.10 -4.09 6.85
C ASP A 18 3.16 -4.70 5.43
N GLY A 19 2.33 -5.71 5.14
CA GLY A 19 2.25 -6.35 3.84
C GLY A 19 1.16 -5.78 2.92
N CYS A 20 -0.03 -5.48 3.45
CA CYS A 20 -1.20 -5.09 2.63
C CYS A 20 -1.82 -3.74 2.99
N PHE A 21 -1.27 -3.08 4.02
CA PHE A 21 -1.73 -1.81 4.57
C PHE A 21 -3.16 -1.80 5.12
N SER A 22 -3.81 -2.96 5.26
CA SER A 22 -5.09 -3.07 5.96
C SER A 22 -4.92 -2.58 7.40
N TYR A 23 -5.94 -1.90 7.90
CA TYR A 23 -5.95 -1.23 9.19
C TYR A 23 -6.93 -1.88 10.16
N PHE A 24 -6.62 -1.81 11.45
CA PHE A 24 -7.33 -2.48 12.53
C PHE A 24 -7.38 -1.60 13.78
N GLY A 25 -8.47 -1.66 14.52
CA GLY A 25 -8.61 -0.92 15.78
C GLY A 25 -7.90 -1.57 16.97
N HIS A 26 -7.49 -2.84 16.85
CA HIS A 26 -6.88 -3.62 17.92
C HIS A 26 -5.70 -4.44 17.41
N GLU A 27 -4.61 -4.44 18.17
CA GLU A 27 -3.37 -5.18 17.87
C GLU A 27 -3.59 -6.68 17.63
N PRO A 28 -4.36 -7.43 18.45
CA PRO A 28 -4.52 -8.87 18.23
C PRO A 28 -5.20 -9.21 16.90
N SER A 29 -6.08 -8.34 16.40
CA SER A 29 -6.72 -8.51 15.10
C SER A 29 -5.72 -8.33 13.96
N GLN A 30 -4.82 -7.35 14.08
CA GLN A 30 -3.75 -7.12 13.11
C GLN A 30 -2.74 -8.28 13.10
N ILE A 31 -2.31 -8.79 14.26
CA ILE A 31 -1.38 -9.92 14.36
C ILE A 31 -1.98 -11.17 13.71
N ARG A 32 -3.26 -11.47 14.01
CA ARG A 32 -3.98 -12.58 13.40
C ARG A 32 -4.04 -12.43 11.87
N HIS A 33 -4.28 -11.22 11.38
CA HIS A 33 -4.27 -10.94 9.95
C HIS A 33 -2.88 -11.18 9.32
N MET A 34 -1.81 -10.65 9.91
CA MET A 34 -0.45 -10.80 9.38
C MET A 34 -0.04 -12.26 9.18
N SER A 35 -0.47 -13.17 10.05
CA SER A 35 -0.18 -14.61 9.93
C SER A 35 -0.77 -15.24 8.66
N LYS A 36 -1.85 -14.66 8.10
CA LYS A 36 -2.60 -15.17 6.94
C LYS A 36 -2.61 -14.18 5.75
N CYS A 37 -1.89 -13.07 5.87
CA CYS A 37 -1.88 -12.04 4.84
C CYS A 37 -1.26 -12.58 3.55
N ALA A 38 -1.99 -12.45 2.44
CA ALA A 38 -1.52 -12.87 1.12
C ALA A 38 -0.26 -12.12 0.70
N TYR A 39 -0.15 -10.84 1.10
CA TYR A 39 0.94 -9.94 0.77
C TYR A 39 2.03 -9.89 1.85
N ARG A 40 2.13 -10.93 2.71
CA ARG A 40 3.10 -10.93 3.82
C ARG A 40 4.56 -10.97 3.36
N PHE A 41 4.83 -11.50 2.16
CA PHE A 41 6.19 -11.67 1.65
C PHE A 41 6.57 -10.64 0.59
N ALA A 42 5.62 -10.19 -0.23
CA ALA A 42 5.85 -9.23 -1.29
C ALA A 42 4.60 -8.38 -1.54
N PRO A 43 4.74 -7.14 -2.05
CA PRO A 43 3.65 -6.42 -2.70
C PRO A 43 2.98 -7.28 -3.79
N PRO A 44 1.72 -6.99 -4.14
CA PRO A 44 1.13 -7.47 -5.39
C PRO A 44 1.91 -6.96 -6.62
N GLY A 45 1.53 -7.47 -7.79
CA GLY A 45 2.06 -7.00 -9.07
C GLY A 45 3.43 -7.55 -9.43
N ASP A 46 4.08 -6.88 -10.38
CA ASP A 46 5.30 -7.38 -11.01
C ASP A 46 6.55 -6.65 -10.49
N GLU A 47 7.61 -7.41 -10.19
CA GLU A 47 8.92 -6.83 -9.89
C GLU A 47 9.56 -6.29 -11.18
N ILE A 48 9.59 -4.97 -11.34
CA ILE A 48 10.09 -4.30 -12.54
C ILE A 48 11.53 -3.80 -12.42
N TYR A 49 12.10 -3.84 -11.21
CA TYR A 49 13.48 -3.46 -10.92
C TYR A 49 14.00 -4.25 -9.72
N HIS A 50 15.26 -4.67 -9.81
CA HIS A 50 15.98 -5.38 -8.76
C HIS A 50 17.45 -4.95 -8.71
N ASP A 51 17.91 -4.48 -7.55
CA ASP A 51 19.32 -4.23 -7.23
C ASP A 51 19.75 -5.20 -6.11
N GLU A 52 20.35 -6.31 -6.49
CA GLU A 52 20.80 -7.37 -5.57
C GLU A 52 21.84 -6.85 -4.57
N LYS A 53 22.72 -5.92 -4.97
CA LYS A 53 23.79 -5.41 -4.09
C LYS A 53 23.22 -4.54 -2.97
N LYS A 54 22.16 -3.79 -3.25
CA LYS A 54 21.47 -2.97 -2.25
C LYS A 54 20.28 -3.67 -1.60
N GLY A 55 19.86 -4.81 -2.14
CA GLY A 55 18.64 -5.50 -1.73
C GLY A 55 17.38 -4.66 -1.97
N LEU A 56 17.36 -3.84 -3.04
CA LEU A 56 16.22 -2.97 -3.35
C LEU A 56 15.44 -3.51 -4.55
N SER A 57 14.11 -3.47 -4.44
CA SER A 57 13.21 -3.85 -5.53
C SER A 57 12.09 -2.83 -5.73
N VAL A 58 11.63 -2.68 -6.97
CA VAL A 58 10.42 -1.90 -7.28
C VAL A 58 9.36 -2.82 -7.86
N PHE A 59 8.17 -2.80 -7.25
CA PHE A 59 6.99 -3.52 -7.74
C PHE A 59 6.04 -2.54 -8.43
N GLU A 60 5.57 -2.89 -9.64
CA GLU A 60 4.48 -2.19 -10.34
C GLU A 60 3.14 -2.84 -9.95
N VAL A 61 2.27 -2.06 -9.30
CA VAL A 61 0.95 -2.49 -8.85
C VAL A 61 -0.11 -1.69 -9.59
N HIS A 62 -0.99 -2.38 -10.30
CA HIS A 62 -2.09 -1.75 -11.02
C HIS A 62 -3.28 -1.52 -10.09
N GLY A 63 -3.76 -0.28 -10.00
CA GLY A 63 -4.96 0.06 -9.23
C GLY A 63 -6.22 -0.65 -9.71
N THR A 64 -6.29 -1.04 -10.98
CA THR A 64 -7.37 -1.84 -11.57
C THR A 64 -7.38 -3.30 -11.11
N VAL A 65 -6.22 -3.85 -10.70
CA VAL A 65 -6.07 -5.26 -10.31
C VAL A 65 -6.12 -5.41 -8.79
N ASP A 66 -5.43 -4.53 -8.06
CA ASP A 66 -5.36 -4.56 -6.59
C ASP A 66 -5.90 -3.26 -5.94
N PRO A 67 -7.16 -2.87 -6.19
CA PRO A 67 -7.70 -1.58 -5.73
C PRO A 67 -7.70 -1.44 -4.20
N MET A 68 -7.89 -2.53 -3.46
CA MET A 68 -7.84 -2.48 -1.99
C MET A 68 -6.44 -2.18 -1.46
N TYR A 69 -5.40 -2.82 -2.03
CA TYR A 69 -4.01 -2.57 -1.65
C TYR A 69 -3.64 -1.10 -1.92
N CYS A 70 -3.96 -0.63 -3.12
CA CYS A 70 -3.69 0.74 -3.56
C CYS A 70 -4.46 1.79 -2.73
N SER A 71 -5.73 1.53 -2.39
CA SER A 71 -6.52 2.43 -1.52
C SER A 71 -5.95 2.47 -0.10
N ASN A 72 -5.57 1.33 0.47
CA ASN A 72 -4.97 1.28 1.80
C ASN A 72 -3.62 2.02 1.85
N LEU A 73 -2.78 1.84 0.83
CA LEU A 73 -1.51 2.56 0.69
C LEU A 73 -1.74 4.09 0.56
N CYS A 74 -2.74 4.50 -0.22
CA CYS A 74 -3.15 5.90 -0.31
C CYS A 74 -3.59 6.45 1.04
N ARG A 75 -4.48 5.75 1.77
CA ARG A 75 -4.98 6.18 3.09
C ARG A 75 -3.86 6.32 4.11
N LEU A 76 -2.93 5.37 4.14
CA LEU A 76 -1.74 5.43 4.98
C LEU A 76 -0.96 6.72 4.69
N THR A 77 -0.68 6.99 3.40
CA THR A 77 0.18 8.12 3.02
C THR A 77 -0.48 9.50 3.12
N MET A 78 -1.81 9.58 3.12
CA MET A 78 -2.55 10.80 3.47
C MET A 78 -2.27 11.30 4.90
N LEU A 79 -1.71 10.47 5.78
CA LEU A 79 -1.29 10.93 7.11
C LEU A 79 -0.11 11.91 7.06
N TRP A 80 0.69 11.87 6.00
CA TRP A 80 1.88 12.71 5.84
C TRP A 80 1.83 13.64 4.61
N LEU A 81 0.81 13.50 3.75
CA LEU A 81 0.64 14.29 2.55
C LEU A 81 -0.64 15.15 2.64
N GLU A 82 -0.47 16.42 2.99
CA GLU A 82 -1.59 17.36 3.18
C GLU A 82 -2.40 17.61 1.91
N ASN A 83 -1.76 17.57 0.74
CA ASN A 83 -2.35 17.88 -0.56
C ASN A 83 -2.73 16.64 -1.40
N LYS A 84 -2.86 15.46 -0.79
CA LYS A 84 -3.28 14.25 -1.51
C LYS A 84 -4.81 14.22 -1.66
N VAL A 85 -5.29 14.42 -2.89
CA VAL A 85 -6.73 14.58 -3.20
C VAL A 85 -7.44 13.24 -3.45
N ILE A 86 -6.72 12.21 -3.91
CA ILE A 86 -7.32 10.94 -4.39
C ILE A 86 -6.81 9.75 -3.58
N PHE A 87 -7.73 8.99 -3.00
CA PHE A 87 -7.45 7.80 -2.17
C PHE A 87 -8.48 6.67 -2.29
N MET A 88 -9.65 6.93 -2.90
CA MET A 88 -10.70 5.91 -3.14
C MET A 88 -10.76 5.50 -4.60
N ASP A 89 -10.58 6.44 -5.52
CA ASP A 89 -10.54 6.16 -6.95
C ASP A 89 -9.10 5.90 -7.41
N VAL A 90 -8.62 4.68 -7.12
CA VAL A 90 -7.24 4.27 -7.39
C VAL A 90 -7.07 3.55 -8.72
N GLU A 91 -8.17 3.11 -9.35
CA GLU A 91 -8.16 2.40 -10.62
C GLU A 91 -7.42 3.14 -11.75
N PRO A 92 -7.47 4.49 -11.84
CA PRO A 92 -6.73 5.23 -12.87
C PRO A 92 -5.21 5.27 -12.68
N PHE A 93 -4.64 4.62 -11.65
CA PHE A 93 -3.24 4.78 -11.28
C PHE A 93 -2.46 3.46 -11.25
N ASP A 94 -1.23 3.52 -11.75
CA ASP A 94 -0.18 2.55 -11.46
C ASP A 94 0.63 3.02 -10.25
N PHE A 95 1.01 2.09 -9.38
CA PHE A 95 1.75 2.34 -8.15
C PHE A 95 3.10 1.63 -8.23
N TYR A 96 4.18 2.38 -7.98
CA TYR A 96 5.55 1.87 -7.99
C TYR A 96 6.06 1.80 -6.56
N VAL A 97 6.05 0.61 -5.97
CA VAL A 97 6.38 0.37 -4.57
C VAL A 97 7.86 0.00 -4.44
N LEU A 98 8.64 0.89 -3.84
CA LEU A 98 10.03 0.62 -3.48
C LEU A 98 10.06 -0.24 -2.22
N THR A 99 10.87 -1.29 -2.22
CA THR A 99 11.03 -2.22 -1.11
C THR A 99 12.49 -2.48 -0.80
N ASP A 100 12.78 -2.84 0.45
CA ASP A 100 14.02 -3.56 0.79
C ASP A 100 13.74 -5.04 1.05
N PHE A 101 14.67 -5.90 0.65
CA PHE A 101 14.60 -7.31 0.95
C PHE A 101 15.29 -7.61 2.28
N TYR A 102 14.50 -7.98 3.29
CA TYR A 102 15.00 -8.28 4.63
C TYR A 102 14.23 -9.43 5.25
N ASN A 103 14.95 -10.40 5.84
CA ASN A 103 14.38 -11.59 6.47
C ASN A 103 13.36 -12.34 5.60
N GLY A 104 13.66 -12.49 4.30
CA GLY A 104 12.79 -13.22 3.36
C GLY A 104 11.52 -12.49 2.96
N ARG A 105 11.45 -11.16 3.16
CA ARG A 105 10.29 -10.32 2.86
C ARG A 105 10.73 -9.05 2.12
N PHE A 106 9.96 -8.63 1.14
CA PHE A 106 10.06 -7.31 0.54
C PHE A 106 9.26 -6.32 1.39
N ARG A 107 9.94 -5.48 2.17
CA ARG A 107 9.27 -4.51 3.04
C ARG A 107 9.13 -3.17 2.31
N PRO A 108 7.92 -2.63 2.17
CA PRO A 108 7.71 -1.33 1.54
C PRO A 108 8.45 -0.20 2.26
N LEU A 109 9.23 0.57 1.50
CA LEU A 109 9.93 1.78 1.96
C LEU A 109 9.22 3.06 1.52
N GLY A 110 8.54 3.01 0.38
CA GLY A 110 7.85 4.15 -0.20
C GLY A 110 7.21 3.80 -1.53
N TYR A 111 6.49 4.76 -2.11
CA TYR A 111 5.92 4.59 -3.44
C TYR A 111 5.75 5.94 -4.15
N PHE A 112 5.58 5.90 -5.46
CA PHE A 112 4.92 6.96 -6.22
C PHE A 112 3.82 6.36 -7.09
N SER A 113 2.81 7.16 -7.43
CA SER A 113 1.72 6.76 -8.32
C SER A 113 1.77 7.56 -9.61
N ARG A 114 1.41 6.94 -10.74
CA ARG A 114 1.33 7.57 -12.05
C ARG A 114 -0.05 7.30 -12.65
N VAL A 115 -0.67 8.33 -13.24
CA VAL A 115 -1.92 8.14 -14.00
C VAL A 115 -1.66 7.23 -15.19
N CYS A 116 -2.49 6.21 -15.37
CA CYS A 116 -2.43 5.35 -16.54
C CYS A 116 -2.92 6.13 -17.77
N VAL A 117 -2.04 6.31 -18.76
CA VAL A 117 -2.30 7.18 -19.92
C VAL A 117 -3.39 6.64 -20.87
N ASN A 118 -3.83 5.40 -20.67
CA ASN A 118 -4.84 4.75 -21.53
C ASN A 118 -6.31 5.06 -21.14
N GLN A 119 -6.57 5.84 -20.09
CA GLN A 119 -7.94 6.25 -19.70
C GLN A 119 -8.36 7.65 -20.18
N ALA A 120 -7.51 8.39 -20.91
CA ALA A 120 -7.85 9.72 -21.45
C ALA A 120 -8.54 9.69 -22.84
N LEU A 121 -9.21 8.59 -23.20
CA LEU A 121 -9.98 8.47 -24.44
C LEU A 121 -11.36 7.86 -24.18
N ILE A 122 -12.20 8.54 -23.40
CA ILE A 122 -13.67 8.54 -23.54
C ILE A 122 -14.20 9.92 -23.16
#